data_AF-A0A7S2XMJ7-F1
#
_entry.id   AF-A0A7S2XMJ7-F1
#
_cell.length_a   1.000
_cell.length_b   1.000
_cell.length_c   1.000
_cell.angle_alpha   90.00
_cell.angle_beta   90.00
_cell.angle_gamma   90.00
#
_symmetry.space_group_name_H-M   'P 1'
#
loop_
_entity.id
_entity.type
_entity.pdbx_description
1 polymer ?
#
loop_
_entity_poly.entity_id
_entity_poly.type
_entity_poly.pdbx_seq_one_letter_code
_entity_poly.pdbx_strand_id
1 'polypeptide(L)'
;DDLVTRGTEEPYRMFTSRAEYRISLRADNADLRLTNKGVEYGLVTDTERIAALESREILIGDRLDRLKNFNLFVTDWSDRGGAELMGGAAAHKAGRQGNKKTAEQVLAMPHVTLQQVESIIHDVQK
;
A
#
# COMPACT_ATOMS: atom_id res chain seq x y z
N ASP A 1 11.50 -23.29 13.26
CA ASP A 1 10.77 -23.26 14.52
C ASP A 1 9.85 -24.46 14.66
N ASP A 2 8.76 -24.54 13.88
CA ASP A 2 7.81 -25.66 13.96
C ASP A 2 8.45 -27.07 13.83
N LEU A 3 9.48 -27.26 12.99
CA LEU A 3 10.21 -28.53 12.91
C LEU A 3 10.92 -28.92 14.22
N VAL A 4 11.37 -27.93 14.99
CA VAL A 4 12.09 -28.14 16.27
C VAL A 4 11.09 -28.24 17.42
N THR A 5 9.96 -27.55 17.34
CA THR A 5 8.97 -27.49 18.43
C THR A 5 7.86 -28.53 18.31
N ARG A 6 7.54 -29.00 17.10
CA ARG A 6 6.42 -29.91 16.80
C ARG A 6 6.82 -31.20 16.08
N GLY A 7 8.08 -31.32 15.66
CA GLY A 7 8.56 -32.49 14.92
C GLY A 7 7.97 -32.62 13.51
N THR A 8 7.95 -33.86 12.98
CA THR A 8 7.58 -34.16 11.58
C THR A 8 6.35 -35.08 11.46
N GLU A 9 5.68 -35.40 12.57
CA GLU A 9 4.59 -36.39 12.61
C GLU A 9 3.29 -35.88 11.98
N GLU A 10 3.01 -34.58 12.03
CA GLU A 10 1.90 -33.97 11.31
C GLU A 10 2.37 -33.35 9.98
N PRO A 11 1.69 -33.62 8.85
CA PRO A 11 2.06 -33.01 7.57
C PRO A 11 1.94 -31.49 7.65
N TYR A 12 3.08 -30.81 7.46
CA TYR A 12 3.21 -29.38 7.60
C TYR A 12 2.33 -28.63 6.58
N ARG A 13 1.13 -28.18 6.99
CA ARG A 13 0.25 -27.37 6.14
C ARG A 13 0.69 -25.91 6.17
N MET A 14 1.55 -25.57 5.22
CA MET A 14 2.17 -24.25 5.13
C MET A 14 1.22 -23.09 4.80
N PHE A 15 0.12 -23.33 4.09
CA PHE A 15 -0.45 -22.25 3.26
C PHE A 15 -1.88 -21.78 3.55
N THR A 16 -2.76 -22.55 4.19
CA THR A 16 -4.19 -22.17 4.22
C THR A 16 -4.77 -21.86 5.59
N SER A 17 -4.46 -22.65 6.64
CA SER A 17 -5.16 -22.54 7.94
C SER A 17 -4.74 -21.35 8.81
N ARG A 18 -3.70 -20.59 8.42
CA ARG A 18 -3.11 -19.51 9.25
C ARG A 18 -2.65 -18.29 8.44
N ALA A 19 -3.16 -18.10 7.23
CA ALA A 19 -2.73 -17.00 6.37
C ALA A 19 -3.02 -15.62 7.00
N GLU A 20 -4.10 -15.49 7.77
CA GLU A 20 -4.47 -14.27 8.50
C GLU A 20 -3.43 -13.83 9.54
N TYR A 21 -2.77 -14.77 10.23
CA TYR A 21 -1.68 -14.46 11.17
C TYR A 21 -0.37 -14.10 10.47
N ARG A 22 -0.31 -14.26 9.14
CA ARG A 22 0.89 -14.12 8.31
C ARG A 22 0.75 -13.04 7.24
N ILE A 23 -0.17 -12.09 7.42
CA ILE A 23 -0.41 -10.99 6.46
C ILE A 23 0.84 -10.15 6.20
N SER A 24 1.75 -10.02 7.18
CA SER A 24 3.03 -9.33 6.96
C SER A 24 4.05 -10.17 6.19
N LEU A 25 3.84 -11.49 6.09
CA LEU A 25 4.81 -12.45 5.57
C LEU A 25 4.60 -12.82 4.09
N ARG A 26 3.99 -11.93 3.29
CA ARG A 26 3.63 -12.22 1.91
C ARG A 26 4.85 -12.40 0.99
N ALA A 27 4.60 -12.97 -0.18
CA ALA A 27 5.63 -13.16 -1.20
C ALA A 27 6.10 -11.83 -1.83
N ASP A 28 5.18 -10.88 -2.02
CA ASP A 28 5.44 -9.58 -2.70
C ASP A 28 6.35 -8.63 -1.91
N ASN A 29 6.53 -8.87 -0.60
CA ASN A 29 7.36 -8.05 0.27
C ASN A 29 8.57 -8.81 0.86
N ALA A 30 8.87 -10.01 0.35
CA ALA A 30 9.94 -10.85 0.88
C ALA A 30 11.33 -10.19 0.74
N ASP A 31 11.54 -9.44 -0.35
CA ASP A 31 12.74 -8.66 -0.60
C ASP A 31 12.95 -7.55 0.43
N LEU A 32 11.91 -6.74 0.69
CA LEU A 32 11.92 -5.68 1.71
C LEU A 32 12.24 -6.24 3.12
N ARG A 33 11.89 -7.50 3.38
CA ARG A 33 12.08 -8.15 4.69
C ARG A 33 13.42 -8.85 4.85
N LEU A 34 13.97 -9.42 3.79
CA LEU A 34 15.06 -10.39 3.86
C LEU A 34 16.32 -9.97 3.11
N THR A 35 16.23 -9.12 2.08
CA THR A 35 17.40 -8.78 1.26
C THR A 35 18.48 -8.08 2.09
N ASN A 36 18.14 -7.07 2.91
CA ASN A 36 19.11 -6.39 3.78
C ASN A 36 19.76 -7.34 4.81
N LYS A 37 19.00 -8.28 5.38
CA LYS A 37 19.56 -9.32 6.26
C LYS A 37 20.51 -10.24 5.50
N GLY A 38 20.16 -10.59 4.27
CA GLY A 38 21.02 -11.36 3.39
C GLY A 38 22.35 -10.66 3.10
N VAL A 39 22.35 -9.33 2.93
CA VAL A 39 23.57 -8.53 2.79
C VAL A 39 24.41 -8.57 4.06
N GLU A 40 23.79 -8.35 5.23
CA GLU A 40 24.47 -8.38 6.54
C GLU A 40 25.19 -9.72 6.78
N TYR A 41 24.59 -10.84 6.38
CA TYR A 41 25.19 -12.17 6.50
C TYR A 41 26.06 -12.60 5.30
N GLY A 42 26.28 -11.72 4.31
CA GLY A 42 27.05 -12.04 3.11
C GLY A 42 26.40 -13.05 2.16
N LEU A 43 25.11 -13.33 2.32
CA LEU A 43 24.32 -14.22 1.47
C LEU A 43 23.82 -13.54 0.20
N VAL A 44 23.71 -12.21 0.22
CA VAL A 44 23.34 -11.39 -0.94
C VAL A 44 24.50 -10.46 -1.27
N THR A 45 25.17 -10.75 -2.38
CA THR A 45 26.29 -9.95 -2.92
C THR A 45 25.99 -9.31 -4.26
N ASP A 46 24.83 -9.63 -4.85
CA ASP A 46 24.35 -9.08 -6.11
C ASP A 46 24.01 -7.59 -5.95
N THR A 47 24.83 -6.75 -6.56
CA THR A 47 24.70 -5.30 -6.51
C THR A 47 23.43 -4.80 -7.20
N GLU A 48 22.95 -5.46 -8.26
CA GLU A 48 21.74 -5.05 -8.97
C GLU A 48 20.52 -5.26 -8.07
N ARG A 49 20.45 -6.38 -7.36
CA ARG A 49 19.39 -6.66 -6.39
C ARG A 49 19.36 -5.64 -5.24
N ILE A 50 20.52 -5.28 -4.71
CA ILE A 50 20.64 -4.29 -3.62
C ILE A 50 20.16 -2.92 -4.11
N ALA A 51 20.65 -2.46 -5.26
CA ALA A 51 20.25 -1.18 -5.85
C ALA A 51 18.74 -1.14 -6.19
N ALA A 52 18.17 -2.26 -6.64
CA ALA A 52 16.74 -2.37 -6.92
C ALA A 52 15.90 -2.25 -5.63
N LEU A 53 16.34 -2.83 -4.52
CA LEU A 53 15.70 -2.67 -3.22
C LEU A 53 15.72 -1.21 -2.76
N GLU A 54 16.89 -0.58 -2.77
CA GLU A 54 17.06 0.81 -2.36
C GLU A 54 16.16 1.75 -3.19
N SER A 55 16.17 1.58 -4.52
CA SER A 55 15.31 2.34 -5.43
C SER A 55 13.83 2.14 -5.12
N ARG A 56 13.42 0.91 -4.81
CA ARG A 56 12.04 0.58 -4.43
C ARG A 56 11.65 1.24 -3.10
N GLU A 57 12.52 1.23 -2.09
CA GLU A 57 12.26 1.86 -0.79
C GLU A 57 12.10 3.38 -0.93
N ILE A 58 12.99 4.02 -1.68
CA ILE A 58 12.91 5.46 -1.98
C ILE A 58 11.59 5.79 -2.69
N LEU A 59 11.24 5.03 -3.74
CA LEU A 59 10.03 5.25 -4.52
C LEU A 59 8.76 5.10 -3.66
N ILE A 60 8.71 4.08 -2.80
CA ILE A 60 7.58 3.86 -1.90
C ILE A 60 7.48 5.01 -0.89
N GLY A 61 8.60 5.44 -0.31
CA GLY A 61 8.64 6.56 0.63
C GLY A 61 8.09 7.85 0.02
N ASP A 62 8.65 8.26 -1.13
CA ASP A 62 8.18 9.45 -1.87
C ASP A 62 6.69 9.36 -2.20
N ARG A 63 6.23 8.19 -2.65
CA ARG A 63 4.81 8.01 -3.02
C ARG A 63 3.89 8.12 -1.82
N LEU A 64 4.25 7.52 -0.68
CA LEU A 64 3.48 7.62 0.55
C LEU A 64 3.40 9.06 1.05
N ASP A 65 4.51 9.79 1.02
CA ASP A 65 4.56 11.19 1.43
C ASP A 65 3.70 12.06 0.52
N ARG A 66 3.73 11.83 -0.80
CA ARG A 66 2.85 12.52 -1.76
C ARG A 66 1.37 12.23 -1.46
N LEU A 67 1.00 10.99 -1.15
CA LEU A 67 -0.38 10.62 -0.84
C LEU A 67 -0.88 11.24 0.47
N LYS A 68 0.00 11.38 1.47
CA LYS A 68 -0.32 12.03 2.75
C LYS A 68 -0.48 13.54 2.61
N ASN A 69 0.35 14.16 1.79
CA ASN A 69 0.38 15.62 1.66
C ASN A 69 -0.62 16.16 0.64
N PHE A 70 -0.98 15.37 -0.38
CA PHE A 70 -2.01 15.76 -1.34
C PHE A 70 -3.40 15.67 -0.72
N ASN A 71 -4.10 16.81 -0.62
CA ASN A 71 -5.45 16.89 -0.08
C ASN A 71 -6.33 17.78 -0.94
N LEU A 72 -7.59 17.39 -1.08
CA LEU A 72 -8.64 18.19 -1.71
C LEU A 72 -9.87 18.22 -0.80
N PHE A 73 -10.79 19.14 -1.07
CA PHE A 73 -12.11 19.06 -0.44
C PHE A 73 -12.86 17.83 -0.95
N VAL A 74 -13.73 17.27 -0.11
CA VAL A 74 -14.58 16.12 -0.47
C VAL A 74 -15.40 16.40 -1.74
N THR A 75 -15.84 17.65 -1.92
CA THR A 75 -16.54 18.09 -3.14
C THR A 75 -15.65 17.98 -4.37
N ASP A 76 -14.40 18.45 -4.29
CA ASP A 76 -13.47 18.40 -5.43
C ASP A 76 -13.10 16.95 -5.80
N TRP A 77 -12.98 16.07 -4.80
CA TRP A 77 -12.82 14.62 -5.03
C TRP A 77 -14.01 14.03 -5.78
N SER A 78 -15.23 14.42 -5.38
CA SER A 78 -16.48 13.94 -5.99
C SER A 78 -16.67 14.49 -7.40
N ASP A 79 -16.32 15.76 -7.63
CA ASP A 79 -16.46 16.42 -8.92
C ASP A 79 -15.52 15.82 -9.97
N ARG A 80 -14.31 15.39 -9.56
CA ARG A 80 -13.31 14.80 -10.47
C ARG A 80 -13.43 13.28 -10.60
N GLY A 81 -13.78 12.59 -9.52
CA GLY A 81 -13.88 11.12 -9.48
C GLY A 81 -15.29 10.55 -9.67
N GLY A 82 -16.29 11.42 -9.77
CA GLY A 82 -17.70 11.04 -9.74
C GLY A 82 -18.23 10.82 -8.32
N ALA A 83 -19.56 10.92 -8.17
CA ALA A 83 -20.23 10.79 -6.86
C ALA A 83 -19.94 9.43 -6.17
N GLU A 84 -19.70 8.37 -6.94
CA GLU A 84 -19.40 7.04 -6.40
C GLU A 84 -18.06 6.95 -5.68
N LEU A 85 -17.06 7.76 -6.08
CA LEU A 85 -15.74 7.78 -5.43
C LEU A 85 -15.86 8.06 -3.92
N MET A 86 -16.75 8.96 -3.54
CA MET A 86 -16.94 9.40 -2.15
C MET A 86 -18.18 8.77 -1.48
N GLY A 87 -18.72 7.67 -2.03
CA GLY A 87 -19.84 6.93 -1.43
C GLY A 87 -21.23 7.40 -1.83
N GLY A 88 -21.38 8.06 -2.99
CA GLY A 88 -22.67 8.42 -3.59
C GLY A 88 -23.20 9.80 -3.18
N ALA A 89 -24.50 10.03 -3.41
CA ALA A 89 -25.18 11.33 -3.29
C ALA A 89 -25.07 12.03 -1.90
N ALA A 90 -24.60 11.33 -0.86
CA ALA A 90 -24.30 11.92 0.44
C ALA A 90 -23.10 12.88 0.41
N ALA A 91 -22.16 12.70 -0.53
CA ALA A 91 -20.96 13.55 -0.65
C ALA A 91 -21.26 14.94 -1.22
N HIS A 92 -22.30 15.07 -2.07
CA HIS A 92 -22.69 16.35 -2.68
C HIS A 92 -23.40 17.32 -1.72
N LYS A 93 -23.81 16.87 -0.52
CA LYS A 93 -24.55 17.71 0.44
C LYS A 93 -23.66 18.56 1.36
N ALA A 94 -22.36 18.32 1.40
CA ALA A 94 -21.43 19.22 2.06
C ALA A 94 -21.04 20.31 1.05
N GLY A 95 -21.46 21.56 1.28
CA GLY A 95 -21.03 22.69 0.45
C GLY A 95 -19.50 22.81 0.41
N ARG A 96 -18.98 23.74 -0.40
CA ARG A 96 -17.55 24.06 -0.62
C ARG A 96 -16.68 24.32 0.64
N GLN A 97 -17.24 24.19 1.84
CA GLN A 97 -16.55 24.32 3.10
C GLN A 97 -16.92 23.18 4.03
N GLY A 98 -15.90 22.40 4.41
CA GLY A 98 -15.95 21.57 5.61
C GLY A 98 -15.77 20.08 5.38
N ASN A 99 -14.68 19.67 4.74
CA ASN A 99 -13.83 18.54 5.13
C ASN A 99 -12.84 18.25 3.99
N LYS A 100 -11.55 18.32 4.29
CA LYS A 100 -10.50 17.89 3.37
C LYS A 100 -10.17 16.43 3.63
N LYS A 101 -9.87 15.68 2.57
CA LYS A 101 -9.33 14.34 2.68
C LYS A 101 -8.03 14.24 1.90
N THR A 102 -7.06 13.57 2.50
CA THR A 102 -5.80 13.24 1.82
C THR A 102 -6.05 12.13 0.79
N ALA A 103 -5.17 12.02 -0.20
CA ALA A 103 -5.23 10.91 -1.16
C ALA A 103 -5.09 9.55 -0.47
N GLU A 104 -4.30 9.46 0.60
CA GLU A 104 -4.21 8.26 1.47
C GLU A 104 -5.57 7.88 2.08
N GLN A 105 -6.30 8.86 2.64
CA GLN A 105 -7.62 8.62 3.24
C GLN A 105 -8.68 8.21 2.22
N VAL A 106 -8.57 8.70 0.99
CA VAL A 106 -9.46 8.32 -0.12
C VAL A 106 -9.11 6.91 -0.63
N LEU A 107 -7.82 6.58 -0.76
CA LEU A 107 -7.36 5.25 -1.16
C LEU A 107 -7.68 4.15 -0.14
N ALA A 108 -7.81 4.50 1.14
CA ALA A 108 -8.23 3.56 2.19
C ALA A 108 -9.71 3.12 2.07
N MET A 109 -10.50 3.74 1.18
CA MET A 109 -11.89 3.36 0.95
C MET A 109 -11.98 2.08 0.09
N PRO A 110 -12.83 1.10 0.44
CA PRO A 110 -12.82 -0.23 -0.21
C PRO A 110 -13.06 -0.24 -1.72
N HIS A 111 -13.82 0.72 -2.24
CA HIS A 111 -14.20 0.81 -3.65
C HIS A 111 -13.30 1.75 -4.46
N VAL A 112 -12.29 2.37 -3.83
CA VAL A 112 -11.38 3.30 -4.48
C VAL A 112 -10.10 2.56 -4.89
N THR A 113 -9.69 2.78 -6.14
CA THR A 113 -8.46 2.21 -6.70
C THR A 113 -7.35 3.24 -6.76
N LEU A 114 -6.10 2.76 -6.77
CA LEU A 114 -4.93 3.63 -6.96
C LEU A 114 -5.03 4.42 -8.27
N GLN A 115 -5.41 3.77 -9.37
CA GLN A 115 -5.52 4.39 -10.69
C GLN A 115 -6.47 5.61 -10.70
N GLN A 116 -7.61 5.53 -10.01
CA GLN A 116 -8.54 6.66 -9.89
C GLN A 116 -7.90 7.85 -9.17
N VAL A 117 -7.23 7.59 -8.05
CA VAL A 117 -6.54 8.63 -7.26
C VAL A 117 -5.42 9.26 -8.08
N GLU A 118 -4.63 8.48 -8.82
CA GLU A 118 -3.55 8.99 -9.66
C GLU A 118 -4.05 9.88 -10.79
N SER A 119 -5.13 9.50 -11.45
CA SER A 119 -5.77 10.29 -12.50
C SER A 119 -6.18 11.67 -11.98
N ILE A 120 -6.78 11.73 -10.79
CA ILE A 120 -7.24 12.99 -10.17
C ILE A 120 -6.05 13.86 -9.76
N ILE A 121 -5.00 13.26 -9.16
CA ILE A 121 -3.79 14.00 -8.79
C ILE A 121 -3.15 14.64 -10.04
N HIS A 122 -3.07 13.91 -11.15
CA HIS A 122 -2.50 14.40 -12.40
C HIS A 122 -3.34 15.53 -13.02
N ASP A 123 -4.66 15.44 -12.95
CA ASP A 123 -5.58 16.47 -13.44
C ASP A 123 -5.50 17.79 -12.64
N VAL A 124 -5.24 17.72 -11.33
CA VAL A 124 -5.08 18.91 -10.48
C VAL A 124 -3.73 19.62 -10.70
N GLN A 125 -2.71 18.89 -11.15
CA GLN A 125 -1.35 19.41 -11.32
C GLN A 125 -1.06 19.95 -12.72
N LYS A 126 -2.03 19.88 -13.65
CA LYS A 126 -2.00 20.58 -14.93
C LYS A 126 -2.47 22.02 -14.79
#